data_AF-A0A1L6FDV5-F1
#
_entry.id   AF-A0A1L6FDV5-F1
#
_cell.length_a   1.000
_cell.length_b   1.000
_cell.length_c   1.000
_cell.angle_alpha   90.00
_cell.angle_beta   90.00
_cell.angle_gamma   90.00
#
_symmetry.space_group_name_H-M   'P 1'
#
loop_
_entity.id
_entity.type
_entity.pdbx_description
1 polymer ?
#
loop_
_entity_poly.entity_id
_entity_poly.type
_entity_poly.pdbx_seq_one_letter_code
_entity_poly.pdbx_strand_id
1 'polypeptide(L)'
;MSASLSKKNGVDRGGKAMSPEHLSALIAEIEAETPLDFGAVAIDAQYARRLMASHFCEIDARLAACGLLLEDRLEMMAAIAAHALVENMLLQLVQLRTVAALHERRRARGGEPRGSGAAGGDGPKAAEGPAAGLDAGADASVDAAFREWMRRHGIG
;
A
#
# COMPACT_ATOMS: atom_id res chain seq x y z
N MET A 1 -46.55 -28.07 33.99
CA MET A 1 -46.36 -28.55 32.61
C MET A 1 -46.40 -27.33 31.70
N SER A 2 -45.23 -26.77 31.41
CA SER A 2 -44.57 -26.84 30.08
C SER A 2 -45.22 -25.85 29.10
N ALA A 3 -44.70 -24.63 28.98
CA ALA A 3 -43.59 -24.22 28.10
C ALA A 3 -44.05 -23.81 26.69
N SER A 4 -43.85 -22.54 26.34
CA SER A 4 -43.70 -22.03 24.97
C SER A 4 -42.86 -20.75 25.07
N LEU A 5 -41.54 -20.88 25.19
CA LEU A 5 -40.58 -20.89 24.08
C LEU A 5 -40.69 -19.66 23.18
N SER A 6 -40.09 -18.59 23.71
CA SER A 6 -39.35 -17.54 23.02
C SER A 6 -38.95 -17.91 21.59
N LYS A 7 -39.58 -17.24 20.63
CA LYS A 7 -39.22 -17.32 19.21
C LYS A 7 -37.94 -16.51 19.02
N LYS A 8 -36.82 -17.24 18.98
CA LYS A 8 -35.47 -16.80 18.61
C LYS A 8 -35.55 -16.06 17.27
N ASN A 9 -35.35 -14.74 17.28
CA ASN A 9 -34.93 -13.99 16.10
C ASN A 9 -33.46 -14.33 15.83
N GLY A 10 -33.22 -15.49 15.24
CA GLY A 10 -31.95 -15.79 14.59
C GLY A 10 -31.88 -14.95 13.32
N VAL A 11 -31.16 -13.83 13.39
CA VAL A 11 -30.66 -13.17 12.19
C VAL A 11 -29.76 -14.19 11.51
N ASP A 12 -30.23 -14.71 10.39
CA ASP A 12 -29.45 -15.48 9.45
C ASP A 12 -28.36 -14.55 8.89
N ARG A 13 -27.25 -14.40 9.64
CA ARG A 13 -25.99 -13.87 9.10
C ARG A 13 -25.34 -14.99 8.30
N GLY A 14 -26.03 -15.45 7.26
CA GLY A 14 -25.44 -16.26 6.21
C GLY A 14 -24.34 -15.45 5.57
N GLY A 15 -23.12 -15.59 6.09
CA GLY A 15 -21.93 -14.97 5.53
C GLY A 15 -21.81 -15.45 4.09
N LYS A 16 -22.16 -14.58 3.13
CA LYS A 16 -21.98 -14.86 1.72
C LYS A 16 -20.48 -15.09 1.53
N ALA A 17 -20.08 -16.29 1.12
CA ALA A 17 -18.69 -16.59 0.84
C ALA A 17 -18.14 -15.53 -0.14
N MET A 18 -16.97 -14.97 0.15
CA MET A 18 -16.31 -13.99 -0.71
C MET A 18 -16.02 -14.66 -2.05
N SER A 19 -16.74 -14.27 -3.11
CA SER A 19 -16.51 -14.75 -4.47
C SER A 19 -15.64 -13.76 -5.25
N PRO A 20 -14.74 -14.22 -6.14
CA PRO A 20 -13.90 -13.34 -6.96
C PRO A 20 -14.70 -12.32 -7.78
N GLU A 21 -15.87 -12.69 -8.28
CA GLU A 21 -16.73 -11.81 -9.09
C GLU A 21 -17.25 -10.63 -8.26
N HIS A 22 -17.74 -10.94 -7.06
CA HIS A 22 -18.21 -9.92 -6.11
C HIS A 22 -17.07 -8.99 -5.68
N LEU A 23 -15.92 -9.54 -5.32
CA LEU A 23 -14.79 -8.73 -4.88
C LEU A 23 -14.20 -7.89 -6.03
N SER A 24 -14.15 -8.43 -7.25
CA SER A 24 -13.75 -7.65 -8.44
C SER A 24 -14.71 -6.50 -8.74
N ALA A 25 -16.02 -6.66 -8.48
CA ALA A 25 -16.99 -5.59 -8.62
C ALA A 25 -16.78 -4.50 -7.57
N LEU A 26 -16.58 -4.88 -6.30
CA LEU A 26 -16.25 -3.94 -5.22
C LEU A 26 -14.98 -3.14 -5.51
N ILE A 27 -13.92 -3.79 -6.01
CA ILE A 27 -12.69 -3.11 -6.41
C ILE A 27 -12.99 -2.08 -7.51
N ALA A 28 -13.79 -2.44 -8.51
CA ALA A 28 -14.16 -1.51 -9.58
C ALA A 28 -15.00 -0.32 -9.07
N GLU A 29 -15.87 -0.52 -8.08
CA GLU A 29 -16.63 0.54 -7.42
C GLU A 29 -15.73 1.52 -6.67
N ILE A 30 -14.75 1.01 -5.91
CA ILE A 30 -13.77 1.84 -5.20
C ILE A 30 -12.93 2.66 -6.19
N GLU A 31 -12.48 2.02 -7.28
CA GLU A 31 -11.69 2.68 -8.32
C GLU A 31 -12.50 3.70 -9.14
N ALA A 32 -13.83 3.70 -9.09
CA ALA A 32 -14.64 4.70 -9.80
C ALA A 32 -14.39 6.11 -9.25
N GLU A 33 -14.10 6.24 -7.95
CA GLU A 33 -13.76 7.50 -7.31
C GLU A 33 -12.31 7.93 -7.58
N THR A 34 -11.40 6.98 -7.76
CA THR A 34 -9.98 7.22 -8.05
C THR A 34 -9.46 6.20 -9.06
N PRO A 35 -9.57 6.48 -10.38
CA PRO A 35 -9.18 5.54 -11.41
C PRO A 35 -7.68 5.22 -11.36
N LEU A 36 -7.34 3.93 -11.41
CA LEU A 36 -5.96 3.48 -11.55
C LEU A 36 -5.55 3.49 -13.02
N ASP A 37 -4.32 3.97 -13.31
CA ASP A 37 -3.77 3.97 -14.66
C ASP A 37 -3.09 2.63 -14.97
N PHE A 38 -3.76 1.83 -15.80
CA PHE A 38 -3.22 0.59 -16.35
C PHE A 38 -2.53 0.78 -17.70
N GLY A 39 -2.49 2.00 -18.27
CA GLY A 39 -2.00 2.25 -19.63
C GLY A 39 -0.51 1.94 -19.83
N ALA A 40 0.28 1.94 -18.77
CA ALA A 40 1.68 1.54 -18.79
C ALA A 40 1.89 0.02 -18.63
N VAL A 41 0.83 -0.73 -18.35
CA VAL A 41 0.87 -2.16 -18.04
C VAL A 41 0.21 -2.94 -19.17
N ALA A 42 0.84 -4.01 -19.67
CA ALA A 42 0.27 -4.86 -20.72
C ALA A 42 -0.80 -5.83 -20.19
N ILE A 43 -1.69 -5.34 -19.31
CA ILE A 43 -2.75 -6.10 -18.67
C ILE A 43 -4.04 -5.28 -18.69
N ASP A 44 -5.18 -5.91 -18.97
CA ASP A 44 -6.46 -5.21 -18.89
C ASP A 44 -6.91 -5.04 -17.44
N ALA A 45 -7.50 -3.88 -17.14
CA ALA A 45 -7.92 -3.54 -15.77
C ALA A 45 -8.92 -4.55 -15.19
N GLN A 46 -9.84 -5.07 -16.00
CA GLN A 46 -10.84 -6.03 -15.52
C GLN A 46 -10.19 -7.37 -15.14
N TYR A 47 -9.23 -7.85 -15.92
CA TYR A 47 -8.47 -9.05 -15.63
C TYR A 47 -7.55 -8.85 -14.43
N ALA A 48 -6.90 -7.69 -14.30
CA ALA A 48 -6.12 -7.36 -13.10
C ALA A 48 -6.99 -7.43 -11.83
N ARG A 49 -8.19 -6.82 -11.84
CA ARG A 49 -9.13 -6.89 -10.71
C ARG A 49 -9.57 -8.31 -10.40
N ARG A 50 -9.92 -9.10 -11.41
CA ARG A 50 -10.28 -10.52 -11.23
C ARG A 50 -9.13 -11.32 -10.65
N LEU A 51 -7.91 -11.10 -11.14
CA LEU A 51 -6.73 -11.80 -10.64
C LEU A 51 -6.48 -11.49 -9.16
N MET A 52 -6.54 -10.21 -8.78
CA MET A 52 -6.43 -9.81 -7.36
C MET A 52 -7.56 -10.40 -6.52
N ALA A 53 -8.80 -10.33 -7.00
CA ALA A 53 -9.96 -10.87 -6.30
C ALA A 53 -9.85 -12.37 -6.07
N SER A 54 -9.45 -13.14 -7.09
CA SER A 54 -9.18 -14.57 -6.97
C SER A 54 -8.11 -14.85 -5.92
N HIS A 55 -7.01 -14.10 -5.93
CA HIS A 55 -5.94 -14.28 -4.96
C HIS A 55 -6.40 -14.00 -3.52
N PHE A 56 -7.19 -12.95 -3.30
CA PHE A 56 -7.80 -12.66 -2.01
C PHE A 56 -8.70 -13.80 -1.52
N CYS A 57 -9.54 -14.35 -2.41
CA CYS A 57 -10.39 -15.51 -2.09
C CYS A 57 -9.56 -16.77 -1.77
N GLU A 58 -8.45 -17.00 -2.47
CA GLU A 58 -7.54 -18.12 -2.17
C GLU A 58 -6.88 -18.00 -0.80
N ILE A 59 -6.42 -16.79 -0.43
CA ILE A 59 -5.88 -16.54 0.91
C ILE A 59 -6.95 -16.79 1.97
N ASP A 60 -8.14 -16.22 1.78
CA ASP A 60 -9.28 -16.37 2.69
C ASP A 60 -9.65 -17.86 2.88
N ALA A 61 -9.66 -18.65 1.80
CA ALA A 61 -9.89 -20.09 1.83
C ALA A 61 -8.77 -20.86 2.55
N ARG A 62 -7.51 -20.49 2.35
CA ARG A 62 -6.37 -21.10 3.06
C ARG A 62 -6.42 -20.81 4.55
N LEU A 63 -6.76 -19.58 4.95
CA LEU A 63 -6.92 -19.23 6.36
C LEU A 63 -8.08 -20.01 7.00
N ALA A 64 -9.19 -20.20 6.28
CA ALA A 64 -10.28 -21.07 6.74
C ALA A 64 -9.83 -22.52 6.90
N ALA A 65 -9.04 -23.05 5.94
CA ALA A 65 -8.53 -24.42 6.00
C ALA A 65 -7.55 -24.64 7.18
N CYS A 66 -6.89 -23.58 7.66
CA CYS A 66 -6.08 -23.61 8.88
C CYS A 66 -6.93 -23.57 10.18
N GLY A 67 -8.25 -23.52 10.08
CA GLY A 67 -9.16 -23.54 11.22
C GLY A 67 -9.42 -22.17 11.84
N LEU A 68 -8.99 -21.07 11.20
CA LEU A 68 -9.27 -19.73 11.71
C LEU A 68 -10.77 -19.43 11.59
N LEU A 69 -11.32 -18.78 12.62
CA LEU A 69 -12.69 -18.28 12.61
C LEU A 69 -12.81 -17.07 11.68
N LEU A 70 -14.05 -16.73 11.32
CA LEU A 70 -14.31 -15.63 10.39
C LEU A 70 -13.71 -14.30 10.88
N GLU A 71 -13.82 -13.98 12.16
CA GLU A 71 -13.30 -12.73 12.73
C GLU A 71 -11.76 -12.66 12.61
N ASP A 72 -11.05 -13.71 12.99
CA ASP A 72 -9.58 -13.79 12.85
C ASP A 72 -9.14 -13.71 11.39
N ARG A 73 -9.91 -14.31 10.48
CA ARG A 73 -9.65 -14.23 9.03
C ARG A 73 -9.83 -12.79 8.53
N LEU A 74 -10.89 -12.11 8.93
CA LEU A 74 -11.11 -10.72 8.56
C LEU A 74 -10.02 -9.80 9.10
N GLU A 75 -9.56 -10.02 10.34
CA GLU A 75 -8.43 -9.30 10.92
C GLU A 75 -7.15 -9.53 10.09
N MET A 76 -6.84 -10.78 9.77
CA MET A 76 -5.67 -11.12 8.96
C MET A 76 -5.75 -10.53 7.54
N MET A 77 -6.90 -10.64 6.88
CA MET A 77 -7.13 -10.08 5.55
C MET A 77 -7.02 -8.55 5.55
N ALA A 78 -7.50 -7.88 6.61
CA ALA A 78 -7.34 -6.44 6.79
C ALA A 78 -5.86 -6.06 6.99
N ALA A 79 -5.09 -6.84 7.76
CA ALA A 79 -3.66 -6.62 7.94
C ALA A 79 -2.89 -6.78 6.62
N ILE A 80 -3.20 -7.82 5.83
CA ILE A 80 -2.61 -8.04 4.49
C ILE A 80 -2.93 -6.87 3.56
N ALA A 81 -4.20 -6.43 3.51
CA ALA A 81 -4.60 -5.30 2.70
C ALA A 81 -3.91 -3.99 3.11
N ALA A 82 -3.82 -3.73 4.43
CA ALA A 82 -3.12 -2.56 4.95
C ALA A 82 -1.62 -2.58 4.58
N HIS A 83 -0.97 -3.75 4.64
CA HIS A 83 0.42 -3.88 4.22
C HIS A 83 0.61 -3.57 2.74
N ALA A 84 -0.24 -4.13 1.87
CA ALA A 84 -0.21 -3.86 0.43
C ALA A 84 -0.45 -2.36 0.12
N LEU A 85 -1.32 -1.68 0.87
CA LEU A 85 -1.54 -0.24 0.75
C LEU A 85 -0.29 0.57 1.12
N VAL A 86 0.43 0.18 2.18
CA VAL A 86 1.69 0.84 2.57
C VAL A 86 2.77 0.63 1.51
N GLU A 87 2.90 -0.58 0.97
CA GLU A 87 3.83 -0.86 -0.12
C GLU A 87 3.51 -0.02 -1.36
N ASN A 88 2.24 0.01 -1.77
CA ASN A 88 1.79 0.83 -2.88
C ASN A 88 2.07 2.33 -2.65
N MET A 89 1.84 2.84 -1.43
CA MET A 89 2.16 4.21 -1.06
C MET A 89 3.66 4.50 -1.18
N LEU A 90 4.54 3.59 -0.72
CA LEU A 90 5.98 3.75 -0.85
C LEU A 90 6.43 3.77 -2.32
N LEU A 91 5.87 2.87 -3.15
CA LEU A 91 6.13 2.86 -4.59
C LEU A 91 5.75 4.20 -5.24
N GLN A 92 4.57 4.74 -4.91
CA GLN A 92 4.11 6.04 -5.40
C GLN A 92 5.04 7.19 -4.96
N LEU A 93 5.47 7.21 -3.70
CA LEU A 93 6.40 8.23 -3.19
C LEU A 93 7.76 8.16 -3.90
N VAL A 94 8.27 6.97 -4.17
CA VAL A 94 9.53 6.77 -4.92
C VAL A 94 9.39 7.26 -6.36
N GLN A 95 8.26 6.97 -7.02
CA GLN A 95 7.98 7.47 -8.37
C GLN A 95 7.93 9.01 -8.40
N LEU A 96 7.23 9.63 -7.47
CA LEU A 96 7.14 11.10 -7.37
C LEU A 96 8.50 11.75 -7.18
N ARG A 97 9.36 11.20 -6.30
CA ARG A 97 10.75 11.65 -6.14
C ARG A 97 11.55 11.54 -7.43
N THR A 98 11.37 10.45 -8.17
CA THR A 98 12.05 10.23 -9.46
C THR A 98 11.60 11.25 -10.51
N VAL A 99 10.30 11.51 -10.62
CA VAL A 99 9.73 12.50 -11.54
C VAL A 99 10.22 13.91 -11.19
N ALA A 100 10.22 14.28 -9.90
CA ALA A 100 10.75 15.56 -9.43
C ALA A 100 12.23 15.75 -9.83
N ALA A 101 13.08 14.75 -9.58
CA ALA A 101 14.49 14.77 -9.96
C ALA A 101 14.70 14.89 -11.49
N LEU A 102 13.87 14.23 -12.30
CA LEU A 102 13.90 14.37 -13.76
C LEU A 102 13.52 15.79 -14.20
N HIS A 103 12.51 16.40 -13.58
CA HIS A 103 12.12 17.79 -13.86
C HIS A 103 13.24 18.77 -13.50
N GLU A 104 13.90 18.60 -12.36
CA GLU A 104 15.06 19.41 -11.97
C GLU A 104 16.21 19.28 -12.98
N ARG A 105 16.55 18.06 -13.40
CA ARG A 105 17.57 17.81 -14.43
C ARG A 105 17.20 18.37 -15.80
N ARG A 106 15.92 18.43 -16.15
CA ARG A 106 15.43 19.08 -17.38
C ARG A 106 15.54 20.60 -17.28
N ARG A 107 15.19 21.19 -16.13
CA ARG A 107 15.39 22.63 -15.87
C ARG A 107 16.86 23.03 -15.93
N ALA A 108 17.75 22.24 -15.33
CA ALA A 108 19.20 22.48 -15.37
C ALA A 108 19.79 22.37 -16.79
N ARG A 109 19.21 21.53 -17.67
CA ARG A 109 19.63 21.38 -19.07
C ARG A 109 18.94 22.34 -20.04
N GLY A 110 17.78 22.88 -19.68
CA GLY A 110 17.02 23.86 -20.46
C GLY A 110 17.38 25.32 -20.19
N GLY A 111 18.37 25.59 -19.34
CA GLY A 111 18.97 26.92 -19.23
C GLY A 111 19.93 27.17 -20.40
N GLU A 112 19.49 27.93 -21.39
CA GLU A 112 20.33 28.38 -22.50
C GLU A 112 21.54 29.22 -22.04
N PRO A 113 22.63 29.25 -22.83
CA PRO A 113 23.87 29.94 -22.49
C PRO A 113 23.66 31.45 -22.66
N ARG A 114 23.60 32.18 -21.54
CA ARG A 114 23.75 33.63 -21.59
C ARG A 114 25.22 33.98 -21.85
N GLY A 115 25.48 34.29 -23.12
CA GLY A 115 26.46 35.22 -23.68
C GLY A 115 27.71 35.57 -22.85
N SER A 116 28.85 35.32 -23.48
CA SER A 116 30.13 36.02 -23.29
C SER A 116 29.93 37.50 -22.92
N GLY A 117 30.49 37.91 -21.77
CA GLY A 117 30.52 39.28 -21.27
C GLY A 117 31.37 39.36 -20.01
N ALA A 118 32.59 39.87 -20.17
CA ALA A 118 33.71 39.87 -19.23
C ALA A 118 33.47 40.41 -17.80
N ALA A 119 34.38 39.95 -16.92
CA ALA A 119 35.11 40.70 -15.87
C ALA A 119 34.79 40.42 -14.39
N GLY A 120 35.72 39.71 -13.74
CA GLY A 120 36.35 40.14 -12.49
C GLY A 120 35.71 39.71 -11.16
N GLY A 121 36.49 39.05 -10.30
CA GLY A 121 36.28 39.10 -8.84
C GLY A 121 36.49 37.80 -8.09
N ASP A 122 37.70 37.62 -7.57
CA ASP A 122 38.17 36.87 -6.40
C ASP A 122 37.24 35.91 -5.62
N GLY A 123 37.72 34.67 -5.48
CA GLY A 123 37.91 33.99 -4.18
C GLY A 123 36.73 33.20 -3.56
N PRO A 124 36.84 31.87 -3.38
CA PRO A 124 35.83 31.09 -2.65
C PRO A 124 36.15 31.06 -1.15
N LYS A 125 35.15 31.28 -0.29
CA LYS A 125 35.18 30.85 1.11
C LYS A 125 34.01 29.90 1.36
N ALA A 126 34.32 28.61 1.37
CA ALA A 126 33.39 27.54 1.67
C ALA A 126 32.87 27.68 3.12
N ALA A 127 31.55 27.66 3.26
CA ALA A 127 30.88 27.43 4.53
C ALA A 127 30.69 25.91 4.68
N GLU A 128 31.45 25.29 5.58
CA GLU A 128 31.21 23.92 6.03
C GLU A 128 30.08 23.94 7.07
N GLY A 129 28.93 23.37 6.71
CA GLY A 129 27.89 22.94 7.65
C GLY A 129 27.84 21.42 7.69
N PRO A 130 27.70 20.77 8.86
CA PRO A 130 27.69 19.31 8.93
C PRO A 130 26.29 18.79 8.57
N ALA A 131 26.17 18.08 7.45
CA ALA A 131 25.00 17.27 7.14
C ALA A 131 25.40 15.79 7.19
N ALA A 132 25.55 15.25 8.40
CA ALA A 132 25.65 13.82 8.63
C ALA A 132 24.92 13.50 9.93
N GLY A 133 23.74 12.88 9.82
CA GLY A 133 23.05 12.34 10.99
C GLY A 133 21.54 12.40 10.91
N LEU A 134 20.92 11.80 9.90
CA LEU A 134 19.51 11.43 9.96
C LEU A 134 19.35 10.03 9.34
N ASP A 135 18.54 9.21 10.01
CA ASP A 135 17.87 7.98 9.53
C ASP A 135 18.33 6.59 10.00
N ALA A 136 19.32 6.42 10.88
CA ALA A 136 19.56 5.08 11.46
C ALA A 136 18.62 4.70 12.63
N GLY A 137 18.05 5.68 13.33
CA GLY A 137 17.30 5.45 14.57
C GLY A 137 15.80 5.15 14.39
N ALA A 138 15.18 5.69 13.35
CA ALA A 138 13.75 5.49 13.10
C ALA A 138 13.46 4.07 12.59
N ASP A 139 14.35 3.55 11.74
CA ASP A 139 14.19 2.24 11.09
C ASP A 139 14.24 1.09 12.11
N ALA A 140 15.14 1.18 13.10
CA ALA A 140 15.26 0.18 14.17
C ALA A 140 14.04 0.15 15.11
N SER A 141 13.37 1.29 15.32
CA SER A 141 12.19 1.39 16.17
C SER A 141 10.96 0.78 15.50
N VAL A 142 10.81 1.01 14.20
CA VAL A 142 9.71 0.43 13.40
C VAL A 142 9.86 -1.08 13.31
N ASP A 143 11.08 -1.56 13.07
CA ASP A 143 11.38 -2.98 12.99
C ASP A 143 11.17 -3.72 14.34
N ALA A 144 11.49 -3.07 15.46
CA ALA A 144 11.21 -3.61 16.80
C ALA A 144 9.70 -3.71 17.10
N ALA A 145 8.93 -2.69 16.72
CA ALA A 145 7.47 -2.68 16.91
C ALA A 145 6.78 -3.76 16.05
N PHE A 146 7.25 -3.95 14.82
CA PHE A 146 6.77 -4.99 13.93
C PHE A 146 7.09 -6.39 14.45
N ARG A 147 8.32 -6.63 14.94
CA ARG A 147 8.72 -7.90 15.55
C ARG A 147 7.97 -8.21 16.86
N GLU A 148 7.63 -7.20 17.64
CA GLU A 148 6.80 -7.36 18.84
C GLU A 148 5.34 -7.68 18.48
N TRP A 149 4.80 -7.04 17.45
CA TRP A 149 3.47 -7.37 16.92
C TRP A 149 3.42 -8.82 16.40
N MET A 150 4.40 -9.23 15.58
CA MET A 150 4.51 -10.61 15.09
C MET A 150 4.53 -11.65 16.22
N ARG A 151 5.33 -11.41 17.28
CA ARG A 151 5.36 -12.28 18.48
C ARG A 151 4.02 -12.34 19.21
N ARG A 152 3.33 -11.21 19.36
CA ARG A 152 2.02 -11.15 20.03
C ARG A 152 0.96 -12.01 19.34
N HIS A 153 1.07 -12.16 18.02
CA HIS A 153 0.14 -12.93 17.20
C HIS A 153 0.65 -14.33 16.86
N GLY A 154 1.74 -14.79 17.48
CA GLY A 154 2.27 -16.15 17.28
C GLY A 154 2.87 -16.39 15.89
N ILE A 155 3.23 -15.32 15.17
CA ILE A 155 3.87 -15.36 13.86
C ILE A 155 5.37 -15.16 14.12
N GLY A 156 6.11 -16.24 14.39
CA GLY A 156 7.55 -16.15 14.69
C GLY A 156 8.18 -17.45 15.11
#